data_AF-S6GNM1-F1
#
_entry.id   AF-S6GNM1-F1
#
_cell.length_a   1.000
_cell.length_b   1.000
_cell.length_c   1.000
_cell.angle_alpha   90.00
_cell.angle_beta   90.00
_cell.angle_gamma   90.00
#
_symmetry.space_group_name_H-M   'P 1'
#
loop_
_entity.id
_entity.type
_entity.pdbx_description
1 polymer ?
#
loop_
_entity_poly.entity_id
_entity_poly.type
_entity_poly.pdbx_seq_one_letter_code
_entity_poly.pdbx_strand_id
1 'polypeptide(L)'
;MLSSKQVTMRALSCEDACSFSRWFSDSEVVKYSLTSLAYPQSDEDIGCWLKAINQQKSNIQLGICCADSGLLIGYAGICGISQINRSGEFLS
;
A
#
# COMPACT_ATOMS: atom_id res chain seq x y z
N MET A 1 8.55 -4.19 -11.25
CA MET A 1 7.34 -5.04 -11.17
C MET A 1 7.78 -6.42 -10.78
N LEU A 2 7.22 -6.97 -9.70
CA LEU A 2 7.46 -8.36 -9.30
C LEU A 2 6.23 -9.17 -9.73
N SER A 3 6.42 -10.39 -10.22
CA SER A 3 5.30 -11.19 -10.73
C SER A 3 5.40 -12.63 -10.26
N SER A 4 4.28 -13.19 -9.86
CA SER A 4 4.08 -14.61 -9.57
C SER A 4 2.97 -15.16 -10.48
N LYS A 5 2.63 -16.45 -10.33
CA LYS A 5 1.55 -17.07 -11.11
C LYS A 5 0.16 -16.46 -10.86
N GLN A 6 -0.10 -15.94 -9.66
CA GLN A 6 -1.45 -15.50 -9.26
C GLN A 6 -1.53 -14.00 -8.95
N VAL A 7 -0.40 -13.39 -8.58
CA VAL A 7 -0.35 -11.97 -8.22
C VAL A 7 0.84 -11.27 -8.88
N THR A 8 0.64 -10.00 -9.18
CA THR A 8 1.69 -9.05 -9.59
C THR A 8 1.81 -7.96 -8.53
N MET A 9 3.02 -7.46 -8.33
CA MET A 9 3.29 -6.34 -7.44
C MET A 9 3.88 -5.18 -8.23
N ARG A 10 3.25 -4.02 -8.11
CA ARG A 10 3.65 -2.77 -8.76
C ARG A 10 3.70 -1.63 -7.76
N ALA A 11 4.38 -0.54 -8.12
CA ALA A 11 4.30 0.68 -7.35
C ALA A 11 2.83 1.14 -7.26
N LEU A 12 2.46 1.66 -6.09
CA LEU A 12 1.17 2.28 -5.89
C LEU A 12 1.09 3.60 -6.65
N SER A 13 -0.10 3.92 -7.15
CA SER A 13 -0.38 5.12 -7.93
C SER A 13 -1.56 5.87 -7.32
N CYS A 14 -1.73 7.16 -7.63
CA CYS A 14 -2.88 7.92 -7.16
C CYS A 14 -4.23 7.37 -7.67
N GLU A 15 -4.24 6.62 -8.78
CA GLU A 15 -5.43 5.96 -9.30
C GLU A 15 -5.95 4.86 -8.35
N ASP A 16 -5.09 4.37 -7.45
CA ASP A 16 -5.46 3.38 -6.46
C ASP A 16 -6.31 3.98 -5.31
N ALA A 17 -6.37 5.31 -5.18
CA ALA A 17 -7.01 5.99 -4.05
C ALA A 17 -8.45 5.52 -3.79
N CYS A 18 -9.25 5.30 -4.84
CA CYS A 18 -10.62 4.78 -4.72
C CYS A 18 -10.67 3.37 -4.08
N SER A 19 -9.71 2.50 -4.40
CA SER A 19 -9.62 1.15 -3.80
C SER A 19 -9.29 1.24 -2.31
N PHE A 20 -8.35 2.12 -1.95
CA PHE A 20 -7.98 2.38 -0.55
C PHE A 20 -9.12 3.02 0.24
N SER A 21 -9.82 3.99 -0.34
CA SER A 21 -10.98 4.66 0.26
C SER A 21 -12.08 3.67 0.64
N ARG A 22 -12.33 2.70 -0.24
CA ARG A 22 -13.24 1.58 0.03
C ARG A 22 -12.76 0.71 1.18
N TRP A 23 -11.47 0.36 1.23
CA TRP A 23 -10.90 -0.48 2.28
C TRP A 23 -10.87 0.21 3.65
N PHE A 24 -10.54 1.49 3.72
CA PHE A 24 -10.55 2.25 4.97
C PHE A 24 -11.97 2.53 5.49
N SER A 25 -12.97 2.43 4.62
CA SER A 25 -14.38 2.49 5.01
C SER A 25 -14.93 1.13 5.47
N ASP A 26 -14.18 0.04 5.26
CA ASP A 26 -14.59 -1.32 5.63
C ASP A 26 -14.06 -1.70 7.02
N SER A 27 -14.98 -1.89 7.96
CA SER A 27 -14.65 -2.15 9.36
C SER A 27 -13.97 -3.49 9.60
N GLU A 28 -14.13 -4.48 8.70
CA GLU A 28 -13.41 -5.75 8.80
C GLU A 28 -11.94 -5.61 8.37
N VAL A 29 -11.67 -4.74 7.40
CA VAL A 29 -10.33 -4.50 6.86
C VAL A 29 -9.49 -3.63 7.81
N VAL A 30 -10.10 -2.61 8.42
CA VAL A 30 -9.40 -1.71 9.36
C VAL A 30 -9.11 -2.37 10.71
N LYS A 31 -9.84 -3.42 11.08
CA LYS A 31 -9.77 -4.09 12.40
C LYS A 31 -8.37 -4.54 12.82
N TYR A 32 -7.52 -4.90 11.85
CA TYR A 32 -6.16 -5.39 12.09
C TYR A 32 -5.08 -4.49 11.50
N SER A 33 -5.47 -3.36 10.89
CA SER A 33 -4.51 -2.45 10.29
C SER A 33 -3.89 -1.56 11.36
N LEU A 34 -2.59 -1.70 11.56
CA LEU A 34 -1.79 -0.83 12.44
C LEU A 34 -1.43 0.51 11.78
N THR A 35 -1.89 0.76 10.55
CA THR A 35 -1.66 2.04 9.91
C THR A 35 -2.46 3.12 10.62
N SER A 36 -1.85 4.29 10.79
CA SER A 36 -2.45 5.50 11.37
C SER A 36 -3.65 6.04 10.56
N LEU A 37 -4.09 5.31 9.53
CA LEU A 37 -5.27 5.53 8.70
C LEU A 37 -6.53 4.98 9.40
N ALA A 38 -6.66 5.29 10.70
CA ALA A 38 -7.94 5.28 11.36
C ALA A 38 -8.63 6.59 11.00
N TYR A 39 -9.92 6.54 10.63
CA TYR A 39 -10.81 7.65 10.22
C TYR A 39 -11.01 7.84 8.71
N PRO A 40 -12.23 8.23 8.28
CA PRO A 40 -12.55 8.49 6.88
C PRO A 40 -11.61 9.56 6.33
N GLN A 41 -10.80 9.15 5.37
CA GLN A 41 -9.89 10.02 4.62
C GLN A 41 -10.56 10.31 3.28
N SER A 42 -10.50 11.55 2.82
CA SER A 42 -10.96 11.88 1.47
C SER A 42 -10.08 11.18 0.42
N ASP A 43 -10.60 10.96 -0.78
CA ASP A 43 -9.80 10.41 -1.89
C ASP A 43 -8.56 11.30 -2.16
N GLU A 44 -8.67 12.61 -1.91
CA GLU A 44 -7.58 13.56 -1.97
C GLU A 44 -6.50 13.32 -0.90
N ASP A 45 -6.89 13.04 0.35
CA ASP A 45 -5.97 12.74 1.44
C ASP A 45 -5.21 11.44 1.17
N ILE A 46 -5.93 10.41 0.71
CA ILE A 46 -5.35 9.13 0.31
C ILE A 46 -4.40 9.32 -0.88
N GLY A 47 -4.79 10.14 -1.85
CA GLY A 47 -3.92 10.51 -2.98
C GLY A 47 -2.64 11.22 -2.54
N CYS A 48 -2.72 12.11 -1.56
CA CYS A 48 -1.56 12.78 -0.98
C CYS A 48 -0.65 11.80 -0.22
N TRP A 49 -1.25 10.88 0.56
CA TRP A 49 -0.52 9.81 1.23
C TRP A 49 0.21 8.90 0.24
N LEU A 50 -0.46 8.47 -0.84
CA LEU A 50 0.13 7.65 -1.92
C LEU A 50 1.32 8.36 -2.61
N LYS A 51 1.27 9.67 -2.77
CA LYS A 51 2.41 10.45 -3.28
C LYS A 51 3.55 10.49 -2.27
N ALA A 52 3.25 10.71 -0.99
CA ALA A 52 4.24 10.83 0.07
C ALA A 52 5.03 9.52 0.27
N ILE A 53 4.36 8.36 0.31
CA ILE A 53 5.03 7.07 0.49
C ILE A 53 5.98 6.73 -0.66
N ASN A 54 5.60 7.06 -1.90
CA ASN A 54 6.44 6.81 -3.09
C ASN A 54 7.69 7.70 -3.15
N GLN A 55 7.74 8.79 -2.38
CA GLN A 55 8.90 9.69 -2.31
C GLN A 55 9.90 9.29 -1.21
N GLN A 56 9.49 8.45 -0.26
CA GLN A 56 10.32 8.07 0.88
C GLN A 56 11.31 6.96 0.50
N LYS A 57 12.60 7.31 0.37
CA LYS A 57 13.66 6.36 -0.02
C LYS A 57 13.91 5.23 0.98
N SER A 58 13.50 5.39 2.23
CA SER A 58 13.60 4.36 3.27
C SER A 58 12.43 3.37 3.24
N ASN A 59 11.47 3.57 2.35
CA ASN A 59 10.20 2.88 2.34
C ASN A 59 9.92 2.34 0.94
N ILE A 60 9.38 1.13 0.85
CA ILE A 60 8.94 0.51 -0.40
C ILE A 60 7.54 -0.02 -0.17
N GLN A 61 6.57 0.50 -0.92
CA GLN A 61 5.17 0.11 -0.84
C GLN A 61 4.70 -0.33 -2.22
N LEU A 62 4.17 -1.55 -2.29
CA LEU A 62 3.75 -2.15 -3.53
C LEU A 62 2.28 -2.55 -3.43
N GLY A 63 1.52 -2.20 -4.45
CA GLY A 63 0.18 -2.72 -4.67
C GLY A 63 0.26 -4.16 -5.15
N ILE A 64 -0.54 -5.03 -4.54
CA ILE A 64 -0.73 -6.41 -4.93
C ILE A 64 -1.95 -6.46 -5.84
N CYS A 65 -1.73 -6.85 -7.10
CA CYS A 65 -2.77 -6.97 -8.10
C CYS A 65 -2.98 -8.43 -8.49
N CYS A 66 -4.23 -8.83 -8.72
CA CYS A 66 -4.55 -10.11 -9.34
C CYS A 66 -3.90 -10.18 -10.73
N ALA A 67 -3.18 -11.26 -11.03
CA ALA A 67 -2.44 -11.38 -12.29
C ALA A 67 -3.37 -11.42 -13.51
N ASP A 68 -4.56 -12.00 -13.38
CA ASP A 68 -5.50 -12.19 -14.48
C ASP A 68 -6.30 -10.92 -14.81
N SER A 69 -6.74 -10.19 -13.79
CA SER A 69 -7.60 -9.02 -13.95
C SER A 69 -6.88 -7.67 -13.82
N GLY A 70 -5.66 -7.66 -13.28
CA GLY A 70 -4.94 -6.43 -12.92
C GLY A 70 -5.57 -5.66 -11.75
N LEU A 71 -6.65 -6.19 -11.16
CA LEU A 71 -7.35 -5.55 -10.04
C LEU A 71 -6.45 -5.49 -8.82
N LEU A 72 -6.36 -4.31 -8.19
CA LEU A 72 -5.68 -4.14 -6.91
C LEU A 72 -6.49 -4.85 -5.80
N ILE A 73 -5.86 -5.81 -5.13
CA ILE A 73 -6.48 -6.65 -4.09
C ILE A 73 -5.84 -6.46 -2.71
N GLY A 74 -4.74 -5.73 -2.63
CA GLY A 74 -4.08 -5.37 -1.37
C GLY A 74 -2.83 -4.56 -1.63
N TYR A 75 -2.06 -4.30 -0.57
CA TYR A 75 -0.74 -3.71 -0.67
C TYR A 75 0.15 -4.28 0.43
N ALA A 76 1.46 -4.29 0.20
CA ALA A 76 2.44 -4.66 1.20
C ALA A 76 3.73 -3.89 0.96
N GLY A 77 4.56 -3.78 1.98
CA GLY A 77 5.76 -2.98 1.89
C GLY A 77 6.79 -3.25 2.98
N ILE A 78 7.93 -2.60 2.82
CA ILE A 78 8.99 -2.54 3.82
C ILE A 78 9.19 -1.07 4.19
N CYS A 79 9.13 -0.77 5.48
CA CYS A 79 9.42 0.56 6.02
C CYS A 79 10.73 0.58 6.79
N GLY A 80 11.25 1.79 7.01
CA GLY A 80 12.42 1.98 7.88
C GLY A 80 13.68 1.28 7.38
N ILE A 81 13.83 1.14 6.06
CA ILE A 81 14.98 0.47 5.44
C ILE A 81 16.26 1.21 5.85
N SER A 82 17.07 0.52 6.65
CA SER A 82 18.40 0.96 7.04
C SER A 82 19.45 0.27 6.19
N GLN A 83 20.15 1.03 5.36
CA GLN A 83 21.27 0.52 4.56
C GLN A 83 22.47 0.13 5.43
N ILE A 84 22.60 0.74 6.62
CA ILE A 84 23.66 0.46 7.58
C ILE A 84 23.39 -0.89 8.27
N ASN A 85 22.17 -1.08 8.77
CA ASN A 85 21.81 -2.27 9.54
C ASN A 85 21.28 -3.42 8.68
N ARG A 86 21.07 -3.18 7.37
CA ARG A 86 20.47 -4.12 6.40
C ARG A 86 19.14 -4.69 6.90
N SER A 87 18.33 -3.83 7.49
CA SER A 87 17.07 -4.19 8.14
C SER A 87 15.94 -3.30 7.62
N GLY A 88 14.70 -3.78 7.76
CA GLY A 88 13.49 -3.04 7.51
C GLY A 88 12.31 -3.76 8.16
N GLU A 89 11.21 -3.04 8.37
CA GLU A 89 10.00 -3.54 9.00
C GLU A 89 8.98 -3.92 7.92
N PHE A 90 8.37 -5.09 8.05
CA PHE A 90 7.32 -5.53 7.13
C PHE A 90 5.99 -4.86 7.48
N LEU A 91 5.29 -4.36 6.46
CA LEU A 91 3.94 -3.82 6.56
C LEU A 91 3.02 -4.52 5.56
N SER A 92 1.86 -4.96 6.03
CA SER A 92 0.79 -5.60 5.26
C SER A 92 -0.58 -5.22 5.79
#